data_AF-Q9MDF4-F1
#
_entry.id   AF-Q9MDF4-F1
#
_cell.length_a   1.000
_cell.length_b   1.000
_cell.length_c   1.000
_cell.angle_alpha   90.00
_cell.angle_beta   90.00
_cell.angle_gamma   90.00
#
_symmetry.space_group_name_H-M   'P 1'
#
loop_
_entity.id
_entity.type
_entity.pdbx_description
1 polymer ?
#
loop_
_entity_poly.entity_id
_entity_poly.type
_entity_poly.pdbx_seq_one_letter_code
_entity_poly.pdbx_strand_id
1 'polypeptide(L)'
;MHSGNKEFCFPLFFKDVEHINPRPVGLRNRSYPTRITSLKNSAKGMTPFLVADTETILYDGMDLDPISRDKFFMGLDPTPFDKDKKVEVHSPFAIGVMIVRPYVPVNESNIDYYYSSDYPDKIFPTHMERSTKLLSDFIRRIISIIKMNPEIQTVYFHNFSRFDGILILRHLVLHNDEYEIRPLMRNGRLYEVVVYFKKRMLFRFRDSLNLLPGSLDYLSSNLCPELGNKGSFDHSSMNLENVKKKRDVVIEYMKQDIRLLGGVMQKAQDIYWNLFEVDLVDWITVASQALGIFRMNFFNDMDFHIHIPNRNEDTFIRRGYYGGHADAYIPKGTNLYYYDVNSLYPFIMKEYPMPSGKPVWASNLGGMDLDSLYGFIEAYVECPESIVRPFLPYHKVKDPTLLFQPGNG
;
A
#
# COMPACT_ATOMS: atom_id res chain seq x y z
N MET A 1 -10.73 -11.47 -18.99
CA MET A 1 -10.10 -12.78 -19.20
C MET A 1 -8.58 -12.59 -19.12
N HIS A 2 -7.94 -13.28 -18.17
CA HIS A 2 -6.49 -13.46 -18.00
C HIS A 2 -5.61 -12.18 -17.96
N SER A 3 -5.66 -11.45 -16.85
CA SER A 3 -4.52 -10.64 -16.40
C SER A 3 -3.53 -11.57 -15.71
N GLY A 4 -2.52 -12.05 -16.44
CA GLY A 4 -1.44 -12.83 -15.86
C GLY A 4 -0.70 -12.01 -14.81
N ASN A 5 -0.84 -12.40 -13.54
CA ASN A 5 0.06 -11.99 -12.48
C ASN A 5 1.46 -12.51 -12.84
N LYS A 6 2.31 -11.66 -13.42
CA LYS A 6 3.74 -11.92 -13.41
C LYS A 6 4.21 -11.64 -11.98
N GLU A 7 4.52 -12.70 -11.24
CA GLU A 7 5.23 -12.59 -9.98
C GLU A 7 6.61 -11.99 -10.23
N PHE A 8 6.85 -10.78 -9.74
CA PHE A 8 8.17 -10.17 -9.74
C PHE A 8 8.92 -10.66 -8.50
N CYS A 9 9.77 -11.68 -8.70
CA CYS A 9 10.66 -12.19 -7.66
C CYS A 9 11.93 -11.33 -7.67
N PHE A 10 12.06 -10.39 -6.74
CA PHE A 10 13.30 -9.64 -6.51
C PHE A 10 13.97 -10.19 -5.25
N PRO A 11 15.10 -10.91 -5.37
CA PRO A 11 15.85 -11.27 -4.19
C PRO A 11 16.61 -10.02 -3.71
N LEU A 12 16.21 -9.51 -2.55
CA LEU A 12 16.93 -8.47 -1.83
C LEU A 12 18.14 -9.12 -1.14
N PHE A 13 19.32 -8.99 -1.74
CA PHE A 13 20.56 -9.37 -1.09
C PHE A 13 21.21 -8.13 -0.46
N PHE A 14 21.38 -8.17 0.86
CA PHE A 14 22.21 -7.22 1.59
C PHE A 14 23.67 -7.49 1.22
N LYS A 15 24.43 -6.44 0.86
CA LYS A 15 25.90 -6.50 0.81
C LYS A 15 26.43 -7.10 2.11
N ASP A 16 27.54 -7.83 2.02
CA ASP A 16 28.30 -8.38 3.16
C ASP A 16 28.34 -7.37 4.31
N VAL A 17 27.45 -7.59 5.28
CA VAL A 17 27.38 -6.80 6.50
C VAL A 17 28.54 -7.30 7.35
N GLU A 18 29.56 -6.47 7.56
CA GLU A 18 30.58 -6.72 8.59
C GLU A 18 29.88 -7.24 9.84
N HIS A 19 30.36 -8.36 10.39
CA HIS A 19 29.77 -9.02 11.56
C HIS A 19 29.37 -8.01 12.64
N ILE A 20 28.09 -7.63 12.66
CA ILE A 20 27.55 -6.76 13.70
C ILE A 20 27.57 -7.61 14.97
N ASN A 21 28.47 -7.28 15.88
CA ASN A 21 28.45 -7.86 17.22
C ASN A 21 27.02 -7.73 17.77
N PRO A 22 26.34 -8.84 18.07
CA PRO A 22 24.96 -8.80 18.52
C PRO A 22 24.89 -7.95 19.78
N ARG A 23 24.13 -6.86 19.71
CA ARG A 23 23.85 -6.07 20.92
C ARG A 23 23.09 -6.98 21.89
N PRO A 24 23.51 -7.08 23.17
CA PRO A 24 22.74 -7.83 24.15
C PRO A 24 21.30 -7.34 24.13
N VAL A 25 20.36 -8.25 23.88
CA VAL A 25 18.94 -7.98 23.96
C VAL A 25 18.67 -7.69 25.43
N GLY A 26 18.61 -6.40 25.78
CA GLY A 26 18.14 -6.01 27.11
C GLY A 26 16.78 -6.66 27.33
N LEU A 27 16.65 -7.44 28.39
CA LEU A 27 15.39 -8.01 28.89
C LEU A 27 14.48 -6.85 29.34
N ARG A 28 14.00 -6.05 28.40
CA ARG A 28 12.83 -5.21 28.62
C ARG A 28 11.64 -6.14 28.47
N ASN A 29 10.99 -6.46 29.57
CA ASN A 29 9.64 -7.03 29.56
C ASN A 29 8.75 -6.04 28.80
N ARG A 30 8.56 -6.29 27.50
CA ARG A 30 7.60 -5.54 26.70
C ARG A 30 6.23 -5.93 27.22
N SER A 31 5.59 -5.03 27.96
CA SER A 31 4.18 -5.14 28.26
C SER A 31 3.43 -4.90 26.96
N TYR A 32 2.80 -5.94 26.42
CA TYR A 32 1.87 -5.81 25.31
C TYR A 32 0.51 -5.41 25.88
N PRO A 33 -0.22 -4.51 25.20
CA PRO A 33 -1.58 -4.20 25.61
C PRO A 33 -2.42 -5.47 25.55
N THR A 34 -3.21 -5.70 26.61
CA THR A 34 -4.16 -6.83 26.68
C THR A 34 -5.52 -6.47 26.11
N ARG A 35 -5.71 -5.21 25.69
CA ARG A 35 -6.96 -4.70 25.13
C ARG A 35 -6.72 -3.58 24.12
N ILE A 36 -7.66 -3.39 23.21
CA ILE A 36 -7.74 -2.18 22.40
C ILE A 36 -8.21 -1.03 23.30
N THR A 37 -7.61 0.14 23.12
CA THR A 37 -7.97 1.36 23.86
C THR A 37 -8.57 2.41 22.94
N SER A 38 -9.32 3.34 23.51
CA SER A 38 -9.64 4.60 22.84
C SER A 38 -8.36 5.37 22.54
N LEU A 39 -8.41 6.23 21.54
CA LEU A 39 -7.33 7.12 21.14
C LEU A 39 -7.76 8.56 21.35
N LYS A 40 -6.83 9.43 21.75
CA LYS A 40 -7.07 10.87 21.74
C LYS A 40 -6.78 11.40 20.35
N ASN A 41 -7.71 12.19 19.80
CA ASN A 41 -7.41 12.97 18.62
C ASN A 41 -6.40 14.08 19.00
N SER A 42 -5.26 14.10 18.31
CA SER A 42 -4.18 15.07 18.50
C SER A 42 -3.93 15.93 17.27
N ALA A 43 -4.71 15.74 16.20
CA ALA A 43 -4.58 16.51 14.98
C ALA A 43 -4.92 17.99 15.27
N LYS A 44 -4.05 18.88 14.83
CA LYS A 44 -4.19 20.34 15.04
C LYS A 44 -4.69 21.08 13.81
N GLY A 45 -4.80 20.37 12.69
CA GLY A 45 -5.12 20.90 11.37
C GLY A 45 -4.76 19.87 10.30
N MET A 46 -5.08 20.20 9.05
CA MET A 46 -4.63 19.44 7.90
C MET A 46 -3.18 19.79 7.56
N THR A 47 -2.33 18.78 7.43
CA THR A 47 -0.91 18.94 7.12
C THR A 47 -0.71 18.97 5.60
N PRO A 48 0.04 19.93 5.04
CA PRO A 48 0.39 19.91 3.62
C PRO A 48 1.34 18.75 3.30
N PHE A 49 1.33 18.31 2.05
CA PHE A 49 2.12 17.18 1.57
C PHE A 49 2.61 17.40 0.14
N LEU A 50 3.49 16.51 -0.33
CA LEU A 50 3.92 16.47 -1.73
C LEU A 50 3.20 15.33 -2.45
N VAL A 51 2.94 15.53 -3.74
CA VAL A 51 2.57 14.47 -4.68
C VAL A 51 3.58 14.44 -5.81
N ALA A 52 3.89 13.26 -6.31
CA ALA A 52 4.89 13.05 -7.35
C ALA A 52 4.50 11.88 -8.25
N ASP A 53 5.10 11.86 -9.43
CA ASP A 53 4.90 10.82 -10.44
C ASP A 53 6.18 10.63 -11.26
N THR A 54 6.41 9.42 -11.77
CA THR A 54 7.58 9.10 -12.61
C THR A 54 7.19 8.46 -13.92
N GLU A 55 7.93 8.82 -14.98
CA GLU A 55 7.80 8.18 -16.29
C GLU A 55 9.06 7.38 -16.59
N THR A 56 8.87 6.14 -17.05
CA THR A 56 9.98 5.20 -17.25
C THR A 56 9.97 4.61 -18.66
N ILE A 57 11.16 4.29 -19.13
CA ILE A 57 11.33 3.43 -20.32
C ILE A 57 11.73 2.03 -19.87
N LEU A 58 11.28 1.04 -20.63
CA LEU A 58 11.71 -0.36 -20.49
C LEU A 58 12.71 -0.66 -21.60
N TYR A 59 13.93 -1.10 -21.25
CA TYR A 59 14.93 -1.52 -22.24
C TYR A 59 15.78 -2.68 -21.72
N ASP A 60 16.57 -3.29 -22.61
CA ASP A 60 17.40 -4.45 -22.28
C ASP A 60 18.58 -4.01 -21.39
N GLY A 61 18.71 -4.62 -20.22
CA GLY A 61 19.80 -4.40 -19.28
C GLY A 61 21.17 -4.81 -19.84
N MET A 62 21.20 -5.55 -20.95
CA MET A 62 22.42 -5.80 -21.73
C MET A 62 22.91 -4.56 -22.50
N ASP A 63 22.06 -3.56 -22.73
CA ASP A 63 22.44 -2.26 -23.34
C ASP A 63 23.09 -1.30 -22.32
N LEU A 64 23.17 -1.70 -21.04
CA LEU A 64 23.93 -0.97 -20.03
C LEU A 64 25.43 -1.09 -20.31
N ASP A 65 26.17 0.00 -20.07
CA ASP A 65 27.63 -0.09 -20.08
C ASP A 65 28.11 -1.11 -19.02
N PRO A 66 29.26 -1.77 -19.22
CA PRO A 66 29.71 -2.87 -18.35
C PRO A 66 29.76 -2.53 -16.86
N ILE A 67 30.09 -1.28 -16.50
CA ILE A 67 30.20 -0.84 -15.10
C ILE A 67 28.80 -0.66 -14.50
N SER A 68 27.88 -0.04 -15.24
CA SER A 68 26.47 0.07 -14.83
C SER A 68 25.80 -1.29 -14.75
N ARG A 69 26.14 -2.21 -15.66
CA ARG A 69 25.67 -3.60 -15.65
C ARG A 69 26.14 -4.31 -14.38
N ASP A 70 27.44 -4.29 -14.08
CA ASP A 70 27.97 -4.95 -12.88
C ASP A 70 27.37 -4.35 -11.60
N LYS A 71 27.25 -3.01 -11.48
CA LYS A 71 26.54 -2.37 -10.36
C LYS A 71 25.06 -2.69 -10.32
N PHE A 72 24.42 -2.91 -11.48
CA PHE A 72 23.01 -3.25 -11.57
C PHE A 72 22.74 -4.66 -11.06
N PHE A 73 23.64 -5.59 -11.36
CA PHE A 73 23.57 -7.01 -10.98
C PHE A 73 24.30 -7.34 -9.68
N MET A 74 25.00 -6.38 -9.05
CA MET A 74 25.60 -6.56 -7.73
C MET A 74 24.50 -6.95 -6.71
N GLY A 75 24.52 -8.22 -6.30
CA GLY A 75 23.57 -8.80 -5.38
C GLY A 75 22.50 -9.68 -6.04
N LEU A 76 22.58 -10.03 -7.31
CA LEU A 76 21.79 -11.14 -7.88
C LEU A 76 22.64 -12.42 -7.88
N ASP A 77 22.04 -13.55 -7.53
CA ASP A 77 22.68 -14.88 -7.37
C ASP A 77 23.79 -15.13 -8.42
N PRO A 78 25.04 -15.48 -8.02
CA PRO A 78 26.20 -15.65 -8.91
C PRO A 78 26.10 -16.84 -9.88
N THR A 79 24.89 -17.34 -10.14
CA THR A 79 24.65 -18.25 -11.26
C THR A 79 25.18 -17.62 -12.56
N PRO A 80 25.91 -18.37 -13.40
CA PRO A 80 26.45 -17.84 -14.65
C PRO A 80 25.33 -17.17 -15.44
N PHE A 81 25.48 -15.88 -15.70
CA PHE A 81 24.48 -15.09 -16.39
C PHE A 81 24.19 -15.75 -17.75
N ASP A 82 22.96 -16.21 -17.92
CA ASP A 82 22.49 -16.73 -19.20
C ASP A 82 22.44 -15.56 -20.19
N LYS A 83 23.42 -15.49 -21.09
CA LYS A 83 23.53 -14.42 -22.09
C LYS A 83 22.32 -14.36 -23.03
N ASP A 84 21.52 -15.42 -23.08
CA ASP A 84 20.34 -15.51 -23.93
C ASP A 84 19.06 -15.01 -23.22
N LYS A 85 19.15 -14.64 -21.94
CA LYS A 85 18.00 -14.14 -21.15
C LYS A 85 17.99 -12.61 -21.13
N LYS A 86 17.06 -12.01 -21.89
CA LYS A 86 16.78 -10.56 -21.84
C LYS A 86 16.44 -10.15 -20.40
N VAL A 87 17.14 -9.14 -19.88
CA VAL A 87 16.81 -8.54 -18.59
C VAL A 87 16.15 -7.20 -18.85
N GLU A 88 14.83 -7.13 -18.76
CA GLU A 88 14.13 -5.87 -18.95
C GLU A 88 14.31 -4.97 -17.71
N VAL A 89 14.74 -3.73 -17.94
CA VAL A 89 15.03 -2.75 -16.88
C VAL A 89 14.17 -1.51 -17.08
N HIS A 90 13.44 -1.12 -16.02
CA HIS A 90 12.79 0.19 -15.96
C HIS A 90 13.81 1.27 -15.57
N SER A 91 13.89 2.33 -16.35
CA SER A 91 14.68 3.52 -16.03
C SER A 91 13.84 4.79 -16.15
N PRO A 92 13.80 5.63 -15.10
CA PRO A 92 13.14 6.93 -15.15
C PRO A 92 13.74 7.86 -16.22
N PHE A 93 12.87 8.52 -16.97
CA PHE A 93 13.25 9.56 -17.94
C PHE A 93 12.52 10.87 -17.72
N ALA A 94 11.44 10.89 -16.94
CA ALA A 94 10.81 12.08 -16.41
C ALA A 94 10.36 11.84 -14.95
N ILE A 95 10.35 12.91 -14.15
CA ILE A 95 9.80 12.90 -12.80
C ILE A 95 9.30 14.29 -12.44
N GLY A 96 8.19 14.38 -11.72
CA GLY A 96 7.66 15.65 -11.24
C GLY A 96 7.22 15.59 -9.78
N VAL A 97 7.11 16.77 -9.16
CA VAL A 97 6.63 16.95 -7.79
C VAL A 97 5.84 18.24 -7.65
N MET A 98 4.78 18.21 -6.84
CA MET A 98 3.94 19.35 -6.54
C MET A 98 3.66 19.42 -5.03
N ILE A 99 3.67 20.64 -4.48
CA ILE A 99 3.17 20.91 -3.13
C ILE A 99 1.65 20.98 -3.16
N VAL A 100 1.01 20.24 -2.26
CA VAL A 100 -0.43 20.32 -2.00
C VAL A 100 -0.63 20.95 -0.62
N ARG A 101 -1.38 22.06 -0.59
CA ARG A 101 -1.71 22.75 0.66
C ARG A 101 -3.22 22.69 0.92
N PRO A 102 -3.65 22.54 2.16
CA PRO A 102 -5.06 22.69 2.51
C PRO A 102 -5.62 24.01 1.99
N TYR A 103 -6.85 23.99 1.48
CA TYR A 103 -7.60 25.17 1.01
C TYR A 103 -7.00 25.95 -0.18
N VAL A 104 -5.87 25.50 -0.76
CA VAL A 104 -5.27 26.14 -1.94
C VAL A 104 -5.48 25.23 -3.15
N PRO A 105 -6.23 25.66 -4.18
CA PRO A 105 -6.47 24.84 -5.37
C PRO A 105 -5.17 24.37 -6.02
N VAL A 106 -5.14 23.11 -6.47
CA VAL A 106 -3.99 22.55 -7.20
C VAL A 106 -3.84 23.18 -8.57
N ASN A 107 -2.60 23.45 -8.97
CA ASN A 107 -2.27 24.13 -10.23
C ASN A 107 -1.00 23.52 -10.84
N GLU A 108 -1.06 23.19 -12.13
CA GLU A 108 0.06 22.66 -12.91
C GLU A 108 1.28 23.59 -12.95
N SER A 109 1.09 24.89 -12.79
CA SER A 109 2.19 25.88 -12.74
C SER A 109 3.11 25.68 -11.54
N ASN A 110 2.65 24.95 -10.52
CA ASN A 110 3.39 24.69 -9.28
C ASN A 110 4.12 23.34 -9.30
N ILE A 111 4.16 22.68 -10.46
CA ILE A 111 4.85 21.40 -10.64
C ILE A 111 6.30 21.66 -11.03
N ASP A 112 7.22 21.28 -10.16
CA ASP A 112 8.63 21.15 -10.54
C ASP A 112 8.81 19.80 -11.23
N TYR A 113 9.53 19.78 -12.34
CA TYR A 113 9.79 18.56 -13.07
C TYR A 113 11.20 18.51 -13.62
N TYR A 114 11.65 17.29 -13.90
CA TYR A 114 12.95 16.99 -14.48
C TYR A 114 12.74 16.02 -15.62
N TYR A 115 13.40 16.28 -16.75
CA TYR A 115 13.33 15.42 -17.92
C TYR A 115 14.74 15.03 -18.37
N SER A 116 14.95 13.75 -18.69
CA SER A 116 16.29 13.21 -18.95
C SER A 116 16.99 13.92 -20.10
N SER A 117 16.27 14.37 -21.13
CA SER A 117 16.86 15.10 -22.27
C SER A 117 17.29 16.53 -21.97
N ASP A 118 16.96 17.07 -20.80
CA ASP A 118 17.37 18.42 -20.39
C ASP A 118 18.82 18.43 -19.88
N TYR A 119 19.37 17.25 -19.59
CA TYR A 119 20.77 17.09 -19.19
C TYR A 119 21.68 16.97 -20.43
N PRO A 120 22.77 17.77 -20.53
CA PRO A 120 23.61 17.78 -21.72
C PRO A 120 24.30 16.43 -22.00
N ASP A 121 24.16 15.91 -23.22
CA ASP A 121 24.79 14.64 -23.65
C ASP A 121 26.32 14.64 -23.51
N LYS A 122 26.96 15.81 -23.56
CA LYS A 122 28.42 15.95 -23.37
C LYS A 122 28.88 15.63 -21.95
N ILE A 123 28.00 15.84 -20.96
CA ILE A 123 28.30 15.64 -19.54
C ILE A 123 27.72 14.31 -19.06
N PHE A 124 26.53 13.96 -19.55
CA PHE A 124 25.81 12.73 -19.22
C PHE A 124 25.50 11.97 -20.52
N PRO A 125 26.51 11.33 -21.14
CA PRO A 125 26.37 10.61 -22.42
C PRO A 125 25.33 9.50 -22.40
N THR A 126 25.18 8.78 -21.30
CA THR A 126 24.26 7.63 -21.23
C THR A 126 22.89 8.02 -20.66
N HIS A 127 21.84 7.28 -21.05
CA HIS A 127 20.52 7.47 -20.44
C HIS A 127 20.52 7.17 -18.94
N MET A 128 21.29 6.17 -18.49
CA MET A 128 21.39 5.80 -17.07
C MET A 128 22.01 6.93 -16.24
N GLU A 129 23.04 7.61 -16.75
CA GLU A 129 23.63 8.78 -16.08
C GLU A 129 22.63 9.93 -15.98
N ARG A 130 21.87 10.20 -17.05
CA ARG A 130 20.81 11.22 -17.05
C ARG A 130 19.67 10.86 -16.09
N SER A 131 19.26 9.60 -16.04
CA SER A 131 18.27 9.06 -15.10
C SER A 131 18.74 9.19 -13.64
N THR A 132 19.99 8.83 -13.36
CA THR A 132 20.60 8.98 -12.02
C THR A 132 20.66 10.44 -11.59
N LYS A 133 21.07 11.33 -12.50
CA LYS A 133 21.13 12.76 -12.25
C LYS A 133 19.73 13.35 -12.01
N LEU A 134 18.75 12.95 -12.81
CA LEU A 134 17.34 13.31 -12.69
C LEU A 134 16.78 12.95 -11.31
N LEU A 135 16.97 11.72 -10.86
CA LEU A 135 16.53 11.29 -9.53
C LEU A 135 17.28 12.04 -8.42
N SER A 136 18.58 12.30 -8.58
CA SER A 136 19.35 13.06 -7.60
C SER A 136 18.83 14.49 -7.44
N ASP A 137 18.48 15.15 -8.55
CA ASP A 137 17.95 16.51 -8.55
C ASP A 137 16.53 16.56 -8.00
N PHE A 138 15.71 15.55 -8.27
CA PHE A 138 14.41 15.36 -7.64
C PHE A 138 14.52 15.25 -6.10
N ILE A 139 15.42 14.40 -5.58
CA ILE A 139 15.63 14.27 -4.13
C ILE A 139 16.12 15.59 -3.52
N ARG A 140 17.05 16.30 -4.18
CA ARG A 140 17.50 17.63 -3.74
C ARG A 140 16.35 18.63 -3.70
N ARG A 141 15.43 18.58 -4.67
CA ARG A 141 14.26 19.47 -4.72
C ARG A 141 13.30 19.20 -3.57
N ILE A 142 12.99 17.93 -3.29
CA ILE A 142 12.19 17.54 -2.11
C ILE A 142 12.81 18.12 -0.84
N ILE A 143 14.11 17.91 -0.63
CA ILE A 143 14.84 18.44 0.53
C ILE A 143 14.75 19.96 0.61
N SER A 144 14.90 20.65 -0.53
CA SER A 144 14.80 22.11 -0.61
C SER A 144 13.41 22.60 -0.19
N ILE A 145 12.34 21.95 -0.71
CA ILE A 145 10.96 22.27 -0.35
C ILE A 145 10.72 22.07 1.15
N ILE A 146 11.15 20.94 1.72
CA ILE A 146 10.96 20.63 3.14
C ILE A 146 11.74 21.57 4.05
N LYS A 147 12.96 21.99 3.64
CA LYS A 147 13.73 22.99 4.39
C LYS A 147 12.99 24.32 4.48
N MET A 148 12.26 24.70 3.43
CA MET A 148 11.43 25.90 3.39
C MET A 148 10.07 25.71 4.08
N ASN A 149 9.60 24.47 4.19
CA ASN A 149 8.26 24.10 4.70
C ASN A 149 8.38 22.88 5.64
N PRO A 150 8.87 23.05 6.88
CA PRO A 150 9.20 21.93 7.77
C PRO A 150 8.00 21.06 8.20
N GLU A 151 6.78 21.56 8.01
CA GLU A 151 5.52 20.84 8.21
C GLU A 151 5.27 19.78 7.13
N ILE A 152 5.83 19.96 5.93
CA ILE A 152 5.74 18.99 4.83
C ILE A 152 6.77 17.91 5.07
N GLN A 153 6.32 16.68 5.29
CA GLN A 153 7.22 15.53 5.52
C GLN A 153 6.82 14.29 4.72
N THR A 154 5.69 14.31 4.03
CA THR A 154 5.16 13.15 3.29
C THR A 154 5.10 13.44 1.80
N VAL A 155 5.60 12.50 1.01
CA VAL A 155 5.54 12.51 -0.46
C VAL A 155 4.73 11.30 -0.92
N TYR A 156 3.65 11.54 -1.65
CA TYR A 156 2.79 10.50 -2.19
C TYR A 156 3.08 10.26 -3.66
N PHE A 157 3.18 8.98 -4.02
CA PHE A 157 2.99 8.51 -5.40
C PHE A 157 1.71 7.67 -5.44
N HIS A 158 1.16 7.47 -6.63
CA HIS A 158 0.04 6.56 -6.82
C HIS A 158 0.56 5.20 -7.30
N ASN A 159 0.38 4.15 -6.50
CA ASN A 159 0.98 2.81 -6.71
C ASN A 159 2.49 2.74 -6.39
N PHE A 160 2.96 3.58 -5.46
CA PHE A 160 4.35 3.60 -4.99
C PHE A 160 4.87 2.21 -4.59
N SER A 161 4.03 1.41 -3.91
CA SER A 161 4.42 0.12 -3.34
C SER A 161 4.95 -0.88 -4.38
N ARG A 162 4.50 -0.77 -5.63
CA ARG A 162 4.71 -1.78 -6.68
C ARG A 162 5.53 -1.28 -7.86
N PHE A 163 5.75 0.03 -7.97
CA PHE A 163 6.41 0.63 -9.13
C PHE A 163 7.46 1.66 -8.71
N ASP A 164 7.11 2.95 -8.58
CA ASP A 164 8.03 4.06 -8.36
C ASP A 164 8.92 3.83 -7.13
N GLY A 165 8.34 3.25 -6.07
CA GLY A 165 9.04 3.04 -4.81
C GLY A 165 10.22 2.10 -4.92
N ILE A 166 10.21 1.14 -5.85
CA ILE A 166 11.36 0.26 -6.07
C ILE A 166 12.51 1.04 -6.71
N LEU A 167 12.21 1.87 -7.70
CA LEU A 167 13.20 2.69 -8.42
C LEU A 167 13.80 3.78 -7.50
N ILE A 168 12.95 4.45 -6.73
CA ILE A 168 13.36 5.50 -5.79
C ILE A 168 14.15 4.90 -4.63
N LEU A 169 13.69 3.79 -4.02
CA LEU A 169 14.41 3.12 -2.94
C LEU A 169 15.82 2.71 -3.39
N ARG A 170 15.92 2.11 -4.58
CA ARG A 170 17.20 1.75 -5.18
C ARG A 170 18.12 2.95 -5.33
N HIS A 171 17.61 4.06 -5.89
CA HIS A 171 18.42 5.26 -6.09
C HIS A 171 18.93 5.85 -4.76
N LEU A 172 18.06 5.90 -3.75
CA LEU A 172 18.43 6.37 -2.41
C LEU A 172 19.55 5.53 -1.81
N VAL A 173 19.44 4.20 -1.87
CA VAL A 173 20.43 3.28 -1.30
C VAL A 173 21.78 3.32 -2.04
N LEU A 174 21.78 3.55 -3.36
CA LEU A 174 23.01 3.51 -4.16
C LEU A 174 23.75 4.85 -4.27
N HIS A 175 23.07 5.97 -4.05
CA HIS A 175 23.62 7.29 -4.38
C HIS A 175 23.55 8.32 -3.25
N ASN A 176 23.04 7.95 -2.06
CA ASN A 176 22.81 8.88 -0.96
C ASN A 176 23.33 8.32 0.37
N ASP A 177 24.65 8.07 0.43
CA ASP A 177 25.33 7.48 1.59
C ASP A 177 25.21 8.33 2.87
N GLU A 178 24.87 9.61 2.74
CA GLU A 178 24.66 10.51 3.88
C GLU A 178 23.33 10.29 4.62
N TYR A 179 22.39 9.54 4.03
CA TYR A 179 21.06 9.31 4.62
C TYR A 179 20.90 7.88 5.14
N GLU A 180 20.18 7.77 6.26
CA GLU A 180 19.70 6.48 6.74
C GLU A 180 18.31 6.21 6.16
N ILE A 181 18.19 5.15 5.36
CA ILE A 181 16.94 4.77 4.67
C ILE A 181 16.27 3.63 5.43
N ARG A 182 15.00 3.84 5.83
CA ARG A 182 14.20 2.84 6.57
C ARG A 182 12.92 2.49 5.79
N PRO A 183 12.91 1.38 5.05
CA PRO A 183 11.70 0.88 4.41
C PRO A 183 10.80 0.15 5.42
N LEU A 184 9.48 0.36 5.31
CA LEU A 184 8.46 -0.43 5.99
C LEU A 184 7.85 -1.41 4.98
N MET A 185 8.18 -2.70 5.12
CA MET A 185 7.67 -3.75 4.24
C MET A 185 6.91 -4.82 5.01
N ARG A 186 5.85 -5.36 4.41
CA ARG A 186 5.13 -6.52 4.94
C ARG A 186 4.55 -7.35 3.80
N ASN A 187 4.75 -8.67 3.85
CA ASN A 187 4.26 -9.63 2.85
C ASN A 187 4.61 -9.22 1.39
N GLY A 188 5.87 -8.84 1.16
CA GLY A 188 6.34 -8.42 -0.17
C GLY A 188 5.84 -7.04 -0.64
N ARG A 189 5.09 -6.30 0.18
CA ARG A 189 4.60 -4.96 -0.15
C ARG A 189 5.36 -3.87 0.61
N LEU A 190 5.82 -2.84 -0.10
CA LEU A 190 6.47 -1.65 0.45
C LEU A 190 5.42 -0.60 0.83
N TYR A 191 5.25 -0.28 2.10
CA TYR A 191 4.25 0.69 2.56
C TYR A 191 4.81 2.12 2.66
N GLU A 192 6.07 2.24 3.07
CA GLU A 192 6.70 3.52 3.35
C GLU A 192 8.22 3.39 3.17
N VAL A 193 8.87 4.46 2.69
CA VAL A 193 10.34 4.62 2.74
C VAL A 193 10.63 5.91 3.48
N VAL A 194 11.27 5.82 4.65
CA VAL A 194 11.62 6.99 5.46
C VAL A 194 13.09 7.34 5.27
N VAL A 195 13.37 8.62 5.04
CA VAL A 195 14.71 9.17 4.84
C VAL A 195 15.11 9.97 6.08
N TYR A 196 16.20 9.57 6.72
CA TYR A 196 16.76 10.25 7.88
C TYR A 196 18.10 10.90 7.54
N PHE A 197 18.35 12.07 8.12
CA PHE A 197 19.70 12.62 8.22
C PHE A 197 20.14 12.56 9.68
N LYS A 198 21.15 11.72 9.95
CA LYS A 198 21.52 11.34 11.32
C LYS A 198 20.30 10.76 12.04
N LYS A 199 19.83 11.38 13.13
CA LYS A 199 18.66 10.93 13.92
C LYS A 199 17.37 11.68 13.59
N ARG A 200 17.40 12.66 12.67
CA ARG A 200 16.23 13.47 12.32
C ARG A 200 15.59 12.91 11.06
N MET A 201 14.30 12.62 11.14
CA MET A 201 13.50 12.29 9.95
C MET A 201 13.41 13.54 9.07
N LEU A 202 13.77 13.40 7.78
CA LEU A 202 13.63 14.46 6.79
C LEU A 202 12.25 14.38 6.13
N PHE A 203 11.96 13.23 5.52
CA PHE A 203 10.69 12.95 4.88
C PHE A 203 10.47 11.44 4.72
N ARG A 204 9.28 11.10 4.23
CA ARG A 204 8.86 9.75 3.91
C ARG A 204 8.12 9.73 2.58
N PHE A 205 8.33 8.66 1.82
CA PHE A 205 7.48 8.32 0.69
C PHE A 205 6.38 7.36 1.10
N ARG A 206 5.18 7.56 0.57
CA ARG A 206 4.01 6.69 0.81
C ARG A 206 3.25 6.42 -0.49
N ASP A 207 2.52 5.31 -0.47
CA ASP A 207 1.59 4.95 -1.54
C ASP A 207 0.19 5.50 -1.24
N SER A 208 -0.30 6.40 -2.09
CA SER A 208 -1.68 6.88 -1.99
C SER A 208 -2.71 5.76 -2.22
N LEU A 209 -2.38 4.71 -2.97
CA LEU A 209 -3.27 3.59 -3.26
C LEU A 209 -3.60 2.76 -2.00
N ASN A 210 -2.77 2.85 -0.95
CA ASN A 210 -3.07 2.24 0.36
C ASN A 210 -4.16 3.00 1.11
N LEU A 211 -4.32 4.30 0.86
CA LEU A 211 -5.32 5.17 1.48
C LEU A 211 -6.58 5.29 0.63
N LEU A 212 -6.40 5.41 -0.68
CA LEU A 212 -7.46 5.61 -1.67
C LEU A 212 -7.37 4.50 -2.73
N PRO A 213 -7.99 3.33 -2.47
CA PRO A 213 -7.97 2.22 -3.41
C PRO A 213 -8.83 2.55 -4.64
N GLY A 214 -8.20 2.63 -5.81
CA GLY A 214 -8.86 2.93 -7.08
C GLY A 214 -7.81 3.39 -8.09
N SER A 215 -8.14 3.35 -9.39
CA SER A 215 -7.27 3.98 -10.38
C SER A 215 -7.34 5.50 -10.23
N LEU A 216 -6.25 6.20 -10.57
CA LEU A 216 -6.23 7.66 -10.57
C LEU A 216 -7.37 8.26 -11.40
N ASP A 217 -7.68 7.65 -12.56
CA ASP A 217 -8.78 8.05 -13.43
C ASP A 217 -10.15 7.96 -12.73
N TYR A 218 -10.42 6.83 -12.08
CA TYR A 218 -11.66 6.63 -11.33
C TYR A 218 -11.76 7.60 -10.16
N LEU A 219 -10.69 7.75 -9.37
CA LEU A 219 -10.68 8.62 -8.20
C LEU A 219 -10.87 10.09 -8.60
N SER A 220 -10.16 10.56 -9.62
CA SER A 220 -10.25 11.95 -10.08
C SER A 220 -11.62 12.28 -10.67
N SER A 221 -12.19 11.39 -11.49
CA SER A 221 -13.52 11.57 -12.07
C SER A 221 -14.64 11.68 -11.02
N ASN A 222 -14.44 11.07 -9.84
CA ASN A 222 -15.44 11.09 -8.77
C ASN A 222 -15.20 12.20 -7.73
N LEU A 223 -13.94 12.49 -7.39
CA LEU A 223 -13.60 13.41 -6.30
C LEU A 223 -13.31 14.84 -6.77
N CYS A 224 -12.73 15.00 -7.95
CA CYS A 224 -12.31 16.30 -8.48
C CYS A 224 -12.48 16.40 -10.01
N PRO A 225 -13.70 16.14 -10.56
CA PRO A 225 -13.96 16.17 -12.00
C PRO A 225 -13.66 17.54 -12.64
N GLU A 226 -13.68 18.61 -11.86
CA GLU A 226 -13.32 19.97 -12.29
C GLU A 226 -11.86 20.12 -12.74
N LEU A 227 -10.97 19.18 -12.39
CA LEU A 227 -9.57 19.18 -12.82
C LEU A 227 -9.38 18.57 -14.22
N GLY A 228 -10.45 18.06 -14.83
CA GLY A 228 -10.43 17.39 -16.13
C GLY A 228 -10.11 15.91 -16.03
N ASN A 229 -10.05 15.25 -17.18
CA ASN A 229 -9.84 13.81 -17.27
C ASN A 229 -8.36 13.44 -17.21
N LYS A 230 -8.08 12.18 -16.88
CA LYS A 230 -6.75 11.62 -17.05
C LYS A 230 -6.38 11.57 -18.55
N GLY A 231 -5.15 11.93 -18.87
CA GLY A 231 -4.63 11.79 -20.23
C GLY A 231 -4.47 10.33 -20.65
N SER A 232 -4.22 10.10 -21.95
CA SER A 232 -3.83 8.79 -22.48
C SER A 232 -2.43 8.89 -23.06
N PHE A 233 -1.56 7.95 -22.69
CA PHE A 233 -0.18 7.89 -23.18
C PHE A 233 0.23 6.43 -23.40
N ASP A 234 0.79 6.14 -24.57
CA ASP A 234 1.27 4.81 -24.92
C ASP A 234 2.70 4.59 -24.41
N HIS A 235 2.78 4.12 -23.17
CA HIS A 235 4.01 3.74 -22.49
C HIS A 235 4.82 2.68 -23.26
N SER A 236 4.16 1.76 -23.96
CA SER A 236 4.82 0.65 -24.67
C SER A 236 5.60 1.12 -25.90
N SER A 237 5.22 2.28 -26.45
CA SER A 237 5.91 2.87 -27.58
C SER A 237 7.19 3.62 -27.20
N MET A 238 7.50 3.79 -25.91
CA MET A 238 8.64 4.60 -25.47
C MET A 238 9.97 3.84 -25.54
N ASN A 239 10.98 4.50 -26.10
CA ASN A 239 12.34 3.97 -26.23
C ASN A 239 13.39 5.09 -26.23
N LEU A 240 14.67 4.72 -26.17
CA LEU A 240 15.78 5.67 -26.07
C LEU A 240 15.84 6.70 -27.21
N GLU A 241 15.34 6.36 -28.40
CA GLU A 241 15.38 7.24 -29.57
C GLU A 241 14.27 8.29 -29.57
N ASN A 242 13.11 7.96 -29.00
CA ASN A 242 11.93 8.82 -29.05
C ASN A 242 11.66 9.60 -27.76
N VAL A 243 12.34 9.29 -26.64
CA VAL A 243 12.27 10.06 -25.39
C VAL A 243 12.51 11.56 -25.64
N LYS A 244 13.50 11.94 -26.45
CA LYS A 244 13.74 13.35 -26.76
C LYS A 244 12.62 13.97 -27.59
N LYS A 245 12.07 13.22 -28.55
CA LYS A 245 11.07 13.70 -29.52
C LYS A 245 9.67 13.87 -28.90
N LYS A 246 9.35 13.06 -27.89
CA LYS A 246 8.03 13.05 -27.22
C LYS A 246 7.99 13.87 -25.93
N ARG A 247 9.04 14.66 -25.66
CA ARG A 247 9.21 15.41 -24.40
C ARG A 247 7.97 16.19 -23.98
N ASP A 248 7.45 17.06 -24.84
CA ASP A 248 6.36 17.94 -24.46
C ASP A 248 5.06 17.17 -24.18
N VAL A 249 4.76 16.14 -24.98
CA VAL A 249 3.60 15.26 -24.77
C VAL A 249 3.70 14.52 -23.44
N VAL A 250 4.88 14.01 -23.09
CA VAL A 250 5.09 13.31 -21.80
C VAL A 250 4.96 14.26 -20.62
N ILE A 251 5.56 15.45 -20.72
CA ILE A 251 5.50 16.43 -19.63
C ILE A 251 4.06 16.83 -19.34
N GLU A 252 3.26 17.10 -20.36
CA GLU A 252 1.84 17.44 -20.19
C GLU A 252 1.04 16.29 -19.59
N TYR A 253 1.29 15.04 -20.03
CA TYR A 253 0.69 13.85 -19.43
C TYR A 253 1.03 13.70 -17.94
N MET A 254 2.31 13.71 -17.60
CA MET A 254 2.81 13.55 -16.23
C MET A 254 2.33 14.68 -15.32
N LYS A 255 2.31 15.93 -15.81
CA LYS A 255 1.77 17.07 -15.05
C LYS A 255 0.30 16.90 -14.74
N GLN A 256 -0.49 16.43 -15.71
CA GLN A 256 -1.91 16.17 -15.47
C GLN A 256 -2.09 15.07 -14.42
N ASP A 257 -1.31 13.99 -14.46
CA ASP A 257 -1.35 12.94 -13.44
C ASP A 257 -1.01 13.44 -12.04
N ILE A 258 0.07 14.23 -11.92
CA ILE A 258 0.47 14.86 -10.65
C ILE A 258 -0.63 15.81 -10.14
N ARG A 259 -1.23 16.61 -11.03
CA ARG A 259 -2.31 17.53 -10.69
C ARG A 259 -3.55 16.79 -10.20
N LEU A 260 -3.96 15.73 -10.90
CA LEU A 260 -5.09 14.89 -10.50
C LEU A 260 -4.83 14.19 -9.17
N LEU A 261 -3.63 13.64 -8.96
CA LEU A 261 -3.27 13.01 -7.69
C LEU A 261 -3.32 14.02 -6.54
N GLY A 262 -2.82 15.24 -6.76
CA GLY A 262 -2.91 16.33 -5.81
C GLY A 262 -4.35 16.67 -5.43
N GLY A 263 -5.22 16.82 -6.44
CA GLY A 263 -6.65 17.10 -6.23
C GLY A 263 -7.39 15.99 -5.48
N VAL A 264 -7.18 14.74 -5.89
CA VAL A 264 -7.75 13.55 -5.23
C VAL A 264 -7.36 13.49 -3.76
N MET A 265 -6.07 13.64 -3.45
CA MET A 265 -5.56 13.57 -2.08
C MET A 265 -6.04 14.76 -1.24
N GLN A 266 -6.06 15.97 -1.81
CA GLN A 266 -6.59 17.17 -1.15
C GLN A 266 -8.07 17.00 -0.80
N LYS A 267 -8.89 16.56 -1.77
CA LYS A 267 -10.32 16.34 -1.56
C LYS A 267 -10.58 15.28 -0.49
N ALA A 268 -9.83 14.18 -0.53
CA ALA A 268 -9.92 13.14 0.49
C ALA A 268 -9.57 13.70 1.88
N GLN A 269 -8.49 14.48 2.00
CA GLN A 269 -8.09 15.13 3.25
C GLN A 269 -9.20 16.04 3.78
N ASP A 270 -9.79 16.88 2.93
CA ASP A 270 -10.91 17.76 3.28
C ASP A 270 -12.13 16.96 3.80
N ILE A 271 -12.50 15.86 3.14
CA ILE A 271 -13.62 15.00 3.55
C ILE A 271 -13.37 14.42 4.94
N TYR A 272 -12.20 13.82 5.16
CA TYR A 272 -11.88 13.20 6.45
C TYR A 272 -11.75 14.22 7.58
N TRP A 273 -11.21 15.40 7.28
CA TRP A 273 -11.13 16.49 8.24
C TRP A 273 -12.52 16.99 8.64
N ASN A 274 -13.40 17.27 7.66
CA ASN A 274 -14.72 17.82 7.93
C ASN A 274 -15.66 16.83 8.62
N LEU A 275 -15.53 15.52 8.36
CA LEU A 275 -16.39 14.50 8.95
C LEU A 275 -15.90 14.00 10.32
N PHE A 276 -14.58 13.95 10.53
CA PHE A 276 -13.99 13.24 11.67
C PHE A 276 -12.87 13.99 12.39
N GLU A 277 -12.49 15.18 11.92
CA GLU A 277 -11.35 15.97 12.43
C GLU A 277 -10.03 15.19 12.44
N VAL A 278 -9.85 14.28 11.47
CA VAL A 278 -8.60 13.52 11.31
C VAL A 278 -7.86 13.95 10.05
N ASP A 279 -6.54 14.04 10.15
CA ASP A 279 -5.69 14.31 8.99
C ASP A 279 -5.41 13.00 8.23
N LEU A 280 -5.53 13.05 6.90
CA LEU A 280 -5.19 11.95 5.99
C LEU A 280 -3.72 11.53 6.11
N VAL A 281 -2.82 12.50 6.36
CA VAL A 281 -1.37 12.30 6.37
C VAL A 281 -0.88 11.46 7.55
N ASP A 282 -1.69 11.31 8.61
CA ASP A 282 -1.33 10.51 9.78
C ASP A 282 -1.41 9.00 9.53
N TRP A 283 -2.10 8.60 8.46
CA TRP A 283 -2.41 7.20 8.19
C TRP A 283 -1.61 6.65 7.01
N ILE A 284 -1.32 5.35 7.06
CA ILE A 284 -0.61 4.63 5.98
C ILE A 284 -1.61 3.88 5.10
N THR A 285 -2.67 3.34 5.70
CA THR A 285 -3.70 2.58 4.99
C THR A 285 -5.11 3.02 5.38
N VAL A 286 -6.07 2.80 4.48
CA VAL A 286 -7.50 3.03 4.73
C VAL A 286 -8.01 2.22 5.92
N ALA A 287 -7.51 0.99 6.09
CA ALA A 287 -7.85 0.16 7.24
C ALA A 287 -7.31 0.73 8.55
N SER A 288 -6.07 1.25 8.56
CA SER A 288 -5.51 1.92 9.74
C SER A 288 -6.25 3.21 10.08
N GLN A 289 -6.69 3.95 9.05
CA GLN A 289 -7.46 5.17 9.20
C GLN A 289 -8.86 4.88 9.75
N ALA A 290 -9.59 3.93 9.19
CA ALA A 290 -10.92 3.54 9.65
C ALA A 290 -10.89 3.06 11.12
N LEU A 291 -9.93 2.21 11.48
CA LEU A 291 -9.74 1.77 12.88
C LEU A 291 -9.34 2.95 13.78
N GLY A 292 -8.53 3.87 13.28
CA GLY A 292 -8.14 5.09 13.99
C GLY A 292 -9.34 5.99 14.31
N ILE A 293 -10.13 6.32 13.29
CA ILE A 293 -11.37 7.10 13.40
C ILE A 293 -12.33 6.42 14.39
N PHE A 294 -12.54 5.11 14.27
CA PHE A 294 -13.36 4.35 15.22
C PHE A 294 -12.86 4.53 16.65
N ARG A 295 -11.56 4.33 16.89
CA ARG A 295 -10.96 4.41 18.22
C ARG A 295 -10.92 5.82 18.80
N MET A 296 -10.92 6.86 17.97
CA MET A 296 -10.90 8.25 18.40
C MET A 296 -12.30 8.80 18.69
N ASN A 297 -13.26 8.50 17.81
CA ASN A 297 -14.53 9.22 17.77
C ASN A 297 -15.73 8.38 18.23
N PHE A 298 -15.61 7.05 18.20
CA PHE A 298 -16.76 6.16 18.38
C PHE A 298 -16.55 5.08 19.45
N PHE A 299 -15.31 4.77 19.81
CA PHE A 299 -14.99 3.69 20.73
C PHE A 299 -14.86 4.18 22.18
N ASN A 300 -15.79 3.75 23.03
CA ASN A 300 -15.67 3.90 24.48
C ASN A 300 -15.10 2.61 25.10
N ASP A 301 -13.80 2.62 25.41
CA ASP A 301 -13.09 1.47 25.97
C ASP A 301 -13.31 1.25 27.48
N MET A 302 -14.08 2.14 28.13
CA MET A 302 -14.57 1.95 29.49
C MET A 302 -15.83 1.08 29.52
N ASP A 303 -16.74 1.29 28.56
CA ASP A 303 -18.01 0.56 28.47
C ASP A 303 -17.87 -0.73 27.65
N PHE A 304 -17.09 -0.70 26.57
CA PHE A 304 -16.95 -1.81 25.62
C PHE A 304 -15.49 -2.27 25.53
N HIS A 305 -15.16 -3.29 26.31
CA HIS A 305 -13.80 -3.81 26.36
C HIS A 305 -13.51 -4.71 25.14
N ILE A 306 -12.53 -4.40 24.31
CA ILE A 306 -12.10 -5.32 23.24
C ILE A 306 -10.79 -5.98 23.65
N HIS A 307 -10.88 -7.23 24.12
CA HIS A 307 -9.73 -8.02 24.55
C HIS A 307 -8.82 -8.37 23.37
N ILE A 308 -7.51 -8.28 23.58
CA ILE A 308 -6.51 -8.77 22.64
C ILE A 308 -6.19 -10.21 23.03
N PRO A 309 -6.60 -11.20 22.21
CA PRO A 309 -6.41 -12.60 22.56
C PRO A 309 -4.92 -12.95 22.66
N ASN A 310 -4.58 -13.82 23.62
CA ASN A 310 -3.29 -14.47 23.62
C ASN A 310 -3.18 -15.47 22.45
N ARG A 311 -1.99 -16.04 22.23
CA ARG A 311 -1.75 -16.94 21.09
C ARG A 311 -2.72 -18.13 21.03
N ASN A 312 -3.05 -18.73 22.16
CA ASN A 312 -3.93 -19.90 22.21
C ASN A 312 -5.38 -19.50 21.92
N GLU A 313 -5.84 -18.39 22.50
CA GLU A 313 -7.15 -17.81 22.24
C GLU A 313 -7.30 -17.44 20.75
N ASP A 314 -6.35 -16.70 20.17
CA ASP A 314 -6.38 -16.31 18.75
C ASP A 314 -6.36 -17.53 17.85
N THR A 315 -5.48 -18.51 18.13
CA THR A 315 -5.41 -19.75 17.34
C THR A 315 -6.75 -20.49 17.37
N PHE A 316 -7.38 -20.62 18.54
CA PHE A 316 -8.67 -21.29 18.67
C PHE A 316 -9.77 -20.54 17.90
N ILE A 317 -9.90 -19.24 18.13
CA ILE A 317 -10.91 -18.37 17.51
C ILE A 317 -10.75 -18.33 15.99
N ARG A 318 -9.52 -18.17 15.49
CA ARG A 318 -9.21 -18.05 14.07
C ARG A 318 -9.53 -19.32 13.27
N ARG A 319 -9.65 -20.49 13.91
CA ARG A 319 -10.14 -21.72 13.24
C ARG A 319 -11.59 -21.59 12.78
N GLY A 320 -12.40 -20.79 13.46
CA GLY A 320 -13.78 -20.49 13.08
C GLY A 320 -13.94 -19.24 12.21
N TYR A 321 -12.84 -18.62 11.75
CA TYR A 321 -12.89 -17.39 10.96
C TYR A 321 -12.95 -17.72 9.46
N TYR A 322 -14.12 -17.50 8.86
CA TYR A 322 -14.40 -17.79 7.46
C TYR A 322 -14.77 -16.54 6.66
N GLY A 323 -14.64 -16.63 5.34
CA GLY A 323 -15.06 -15.58 4.40
C GLY A 323 -16.57 -15.62 4.09
N GLY A 324 -16.98 -14.87 3.07
CA GLY A 324 -18.37 -14.85 2.61
C GLY A 324 -18.83 -16.19 2.02
N HIS A 325 -20.14 -16.43 2.09
CA HIS A 325 -20.79 -17.57 1.45
C HIS A 325 -20.81 -17.40 -0.06
N ALA A 326 -20.24 -18.35 -0.79
CA ALA A 326 -20.23 -18.35 -2.25
C ALA A 326 -20.67 -19.73 -2.78
N ASP A 327 -21.77 -19.74 -3.52
CA ASP A 327 -22.29 -20.94 -4.20
C ASP A 327 -21.81 -20.97 -5.66
N ALA A 328 -21.46 -22.16 -6.14
CA ALA A 328 -21.17 -22.40 -7.55
C ALA A 328 -22.42 -22.87 -8.28
N TYR A 329 -22.86 -22.11 -9.28
CA TYR A 329 -23.98 -22.47 -10.15
C TYR A 329 -23.51 -22.79 -11.55
N ILE A 330 -24.27 -23.62 -12.27
CA ILE A 330 -24.13 -23.77 -13.71
C ILE A 330 -24.52 -22.41 -14.34
N PRO A 331 -23.71 -21.80 -15.22
CA PRO A 331 -23.93 -20.45 -15.74
C PRO A 331 -25.04 -20.42 -16.81
N LYS A 332 -26.24 -20.89 -16.46
CA LYS A 332 -27.44 -20.94 -17.30
C LYS A 332 -28.66 -20.63 -16.45
N GLY A 333 -29.53 -19.75 -16.92
CA GLY A 333 -30.81 -19.45 -16.27
C GLY A 333 -31.74 -18.66 -17.18
N THR A 334 -33.02 -18.60 -16.82
CA THR A 334 -34.06 -17.81 -17.48
C THR A 334 -34.82 -17.01 -16.41
N ASN A 335 -35.27 -15.80 -16.74
CA ASN A 335 -36.03 -14.93 -15.83
C ASN A 335 -35.37 -14.72 -14.45
N LEU A 336 -34.07 -14.39 -14.46
CA LEU A 336 -33.28 -14.20 -13.25
C LEU A 336 -33.49 -12.80 -12.63
N TYR A 337 -33.43 -12.74 -11.30
CA TYR A 337 -33.44 -11.51 -10.52
C TYR A 337 -32.16 -11.43 -9.69
N TYR A 338 -31.58 -10.23 -9.60
CA TYR A 338 -30.38 -9.96 -8.81
C TYR A 338 -30.76 -9.14 -7.58
N TYR A 339 -30.39 -9.64 -6.41
CA TYR A 339 -30.62 -8.99 -5.12
C TYR A 339 -29.28 -8.85 -4.41
N ASP A 340 -29.04 -7.67 -3.84
CA ASP A 340 -27.85 -7.39 -3.05
C ASP A 340 -28.25 -6.68 -1.75
N VAL A 341 -27.54 -6.97 -0.67
CA VAL A 341 -27.79 -6.36 0.63
C VAL A 341 -26.97 -5.09 0.73
N ASN A 342 -27.64 -3.95 0.93
CA ASN A 342 -26.99 -2.66 1.10
C ASN A 342 -26.06 -2.67 2.32
N SER A 343 -24.74 -2.73 2.06
CA SER A 343 -23.70 -2.70 3.10
C SER A 343 -23.86 -3.80 4.16
N LEU A 344 -23.89 -5.07 3.73
CA LEU A 344 -24.08 -6.25 4.59
C LEU A 344 -23.29 -6.20 5.92
N TYR A 345 -21.96 -6.08 5.89
CA TYR A 345 -21.16 -6.10 7.12
C TYR A 345 -21.44 -4.91 8.05
N PRO A 346 -21.45 -3.65 7.59
CA PRO A 346 -21.89 -2.52 8.42
C PRO A 346 -23.30 -2.68 9.02
N PHE A 347 -24.25 -3.22 8.24
CA PHE A 347 -25.59 -3.49 8.75
C PHE A 347 -25.54 -4.50 9.91
N ILE A 348 -24.83 -5.62 9.74
CA ILE A 348 -24.68 -6.63 10.80
C ILE A 348 -24.02 -6.03 12.05
N MET A 349 -22.93 -5.27 11.88
CA MET A 349 -22.21 -4.62 12.99
C MET A 349 -23.07 -3.61 13.77
N LYS A 350 -24.06 -3.00 13.12
CA LYS A 350 -24.94 -2.00 13.72
C LYS A 350 -26.14 -2.63 14.44
N GLU A 351 -26.77 -3.61 13.81
CA GLU A 351 -28.07 -4.11 14.27
C GLU A 351 -27.97 -5.30 15.25
N TYR A 352 -26.82 -6.00 15.28
CA TYR A 352 -26.65 -7.19 16.12
C TYR A 352 -25.53 -7.02 17.17
N PRO A 353 -25.64 -7.66 18.34
CA PRO A 353 -24.57 -7.69 19.34
C PRO A 353 -23.28 -8.26 18.75
N MET A 354 -22.15 -7.62 19.06
CA MET A 354 -20.79 -8.04 18.67
C MET A 354 -20.02 -8.54 19.92
N PRO A 355 -19.05 -9.47 19.77
CA PRO A 355 -18.31 -9.97 20.93
C PRO A 355 -17.48 -8.84 21.55
N SER A 356 -17.59 -8.71 22.87
CA SER A 356 -16.74 -7.84 23.68
C SER A 356 -16.46 -8.51 25.03
N GLY A 357 -15.59 -7.90 25.83
CA GLY A 357 -15.11 -8.45 27.09
C GLY A 357 -13.92 -9.39 26.92
N LYS A 358 -13.46 -9.92 28.06
CA LYS A 358 -12.43 -10.97 28.11
C LYS A 358 -13.12 -12.33 27.96
N PRO A 359 -12.69 -13.19 27.02
CA PRO A 359 -13.28 -14.50 26.86
C PRO A 359 -13.01 -15.39 28.07
N VAL A 360 -13.91 -16.35 28.31
CA VAL A 360 -13.76 -17.39 29.33
C VAL A 360 -13.65 -18.74 28.63
N TRP A 361 -12.63 -19.51 29.00
CA TRP A 361 -12.47 -20.89 28.52
C TRP A 361 -13.38 -21.82 29.31
N ALA A 362 -14.26 -22.54 28.61
CA ALA A 362 -15.08 -23.60 29.17
C ALA A 362 -14.61 -24.94 28.59
N SER A 363 -14.17 -25.86 29.45
CA SER A 363 -13.75 -27.22 29.05
C SER A 363 -14.91 -28.22 29.01
N ASN A 364 -16.04 -27.89 29.66
CA ASN A 364 -17.24 -28.71 29.69
C ASN A 364 -18.46 -27.81 29.44
N LEU A 365 -19.19 -28.10 28.36
CA LEU A 365 -20.42 -27.40 27.99
C LEU A 365 -21.67 -28.11 28.54
N GLY A 366 -21.52 -29.21 29.27
CA GLY A 366 -22.62 -29.97 29.85
C GLY A 366 -23.47 -29.12 30.79
N GLY A 367 -24.77 -29.00 30.47
CA GLY A 367 -25.73 -28.18 31.22
C GLY A 367 -25.70 -26.69 30.88
N MET A 368 -24.89 -26.25 29.91
CA MET A 368 -24.97 -24.88 29.37
C MET A 368 -26.08 -24.79 28.32
N ASP A 369 -26.82 -23.69 28.35
CA ASP A 369 -27.76 -23.34 27.29
C ASP A 369 -27.00 -22.75 26.10
N LEU A 370 -26.90 -23.53 25.02
CA LEU A 370 -26.20 -23.15 23.80
C LEU A 370 -26.90 -22.03 23.03
N ASP A 371 -28.22 -21.86 23.19
CA ASP A 371 -28.98 -20.81 22.49
C ASP A 371 -28.61 -19.41 23.02
N SER A 372 -28.14 -19.34 24.27
CA SER A 372 -27.66 -18.13 24.91
C SER A 372 -26.15 -17.87 24.72
N LEU A 373 -25.42 -18.82 24.13
CA LEU A 373 -23.96 -18.75 24.04
C LEU A 373 -23.53 -17.80 22.94
N TYR A 374 -22.76 -16.77 23.33
CA TYR A 374 -22.07 -15.88 22.41
C TYR A 374 -20.57 -16.18 22.43
N GLY A 375 -20.08 -17.00 21.51
CA GLY A 375 -18.70 -17.47 21.54
C GLY A 375 -18.33 -18.48 20.45
N PHE A 376 -17.22 -19.18 20.66
CA PHE A 376 -16.67 -20.16 19.72
C PHE A 376 -16.69 -21.54 20.36
N ILE A 377 -17.24 -22.53 19.65
CA ILE A 377 -17.31 -23.93 20.09
C ILE A 377 -16.59 -24.79 19.07
N GLU A 378 -15.80 -25.74 19.55
CA GLU A 378 -15.32 -26.86 18.76
C GLU A 378 -16.24 -28.05 19.00
N ALA A 379 -16.89 -28.53 17.95
CA ALA A 379 -17.88 -29.60 18.02
C ALA A 379 -17.83 -30.49 16.79
N TYR A 380 -18.27 -31.74 16.95
CA TYR A 380 -18.66 -32.60 15.84
C TYR A 380 -20.10 -32.28 15.48
N VAL A 381 -20.35 -31.99 14.20
CA VAL A 381 -21.67 -31.58 13.72
C VAL A 381 -22.13 -32.54 12.63
N GLU A 382 -23.32 -33.09 12.79
CA GLU A 382 -24.02 -33.86 11.77
C GLU A 382 -25.10 -32.97 11.14
N CYS A 383 -25.05 -32.80 9.82
CA CYS A 383 -26.04 -31.99 9.10
C CYS A 383 -27.31 -32.82 8.89
N PRO A 384 -28.50 -32.37 9.36
CA PRO A 384 -29.75 -33.07 9.10
C PRO A 384 -30.01 -33.26 7.60
N GLU A 385 -30.54 -34.41 7.21
CA GLU A 385 -30.88 -34.73 5.81
C GLU A 385 -31.90 -33.75 5.21
N SER A 386 -32.69 -33.07 6.05
CA SER A 386 -33.66 -32.05 5.63
C SER A 386 -33.02 -30.75 5.14
N ILE A 387 -31.74 -30.49 5.43
CA ILE A 387 -31.04 -29.27 5.02
C ILE A 387 -30.43 -29.48 3.64
N VAL A 388 -31.13 -29.00 2.61
CA VAL A 388 -30.71 -29.09 1.20
C VAL A 388 -29.47 -28.23 0.91
N ARG A 389 -29.28 -27.14 1.66
CA ARG A 389 -28.17 -26.20 1.51
C ARG A 389 -27.47 -26.04 2.86
N PRO A 390 -26.40 -26.82 3.11
CA PRO A 390 -25.58 -26.65 4.30
C PRO A 390 -25.06 -25.22 4.39
N PHE A 391 -24.98 -24.67 5.60
CA PHE A 391 -24.54 -23.29 5.83
C PHE A 391 -23.27 -23.21 6.69
N LEU A 392 -22.83 -24.33 7.27
CA LEU A 392 -21.59 -24.39 8.03
C LEU A 392 -20.40 -24.56 7.07
N PRO A 393 -19.45 -23.60 7.07
CA PRO A 393 -18.27 -23.70 6.24
C PRO A 393 -17.22 -24.65 6.85
N TYR A 394 -16.44 -25.30 5.99
CA TYR A 394 -15.17 -25.92 6.39
C TYR A 394 -14.09 -25.71 5.32
N HIS A 395 -12.82 -25.72 5.74
CA HIS A 395 -11.67 -25.73 4.84
C HIS A 395 -11.17 -27.16 4.63
N LYS A 396 -10.91 -27.55 3.38
CA LYS A 396 -10.21 -28.81 3.12
C LYS A 396 -8.77 -28.74 3.64
N VAL A 397 -8.30 -29.81 4.26
CA VAL A 397 -6.95 -29.89 4.87
C VAL A 397 -5.81 -29.57 3.87
N LYS A 398 -6.03 -29.83 2.57
CA LYS A 398 -5.02 -29.66 1.50
C LYS A 398 -5.38 -28.58 0.47
N ASP A 399 -6.55 -27.96 0.58
CA ASP A 399 -7.07 -27.01 -0.39
C ASP A 399 -7.80 -25.88 0.37
N PRO A 400 -7.37 -24.61 0.22
CA PRO A 400 -7.97 -23.49 0.93
C PRO A 400 -9.42 -23.20 0.51
N THR A 401 -9.96 -23.89 -0.49
CA THR A 401 -11.36 -23.76 -0.93
C THR A 401 -12.32 -23.92 0.25
N LEU A 402 -13.17 -22.91 0.43
CA LEU A 402 -14.26 -22.90 1.40
C LEU A 402 -15.42 -23.73 0.87
N LEU A 403 -15.88 -24.71 1.65
CA LEU A 403 -16.96 -25.61 1.25
C LEU A 403 -18.09 -25.61 2.27
N PHE A 404 -19.30 -25.82 1.77
CA PHE A 404 -20.52 -25.98 2.55
C PHE A 404 -21.09 -27.37 2.23
N GLN A 405 -20.78 -28.37 3.05
CA GLN A 405 -21.16 -29.77 2.79
C GLN A 405 -22.12 -30.31 3.86
N PRO A 406 -22.99 -31.26 3.50
CA PRO A 406 -23.70 -32.06 4.51
C PRO A 406 -22.61 -32.81 5.28
N GLY A 407 -22.60 -32.71 6.61
CA GLY A 407 -21.49 -33.03 7.53
C GLY A 407 -20.96 -34.47 7.58
N ASN A 408 -20.86 -35.18 6.46
CA ASN A 408 -20.19 -36.48 6.33
C ASN A 408 -18.73 -36.31 5.90
N GLY A 409 -17.96 -35.49 6.64
CA GLY A 409 -16.56 -35.15 6.36
C GLY A 409 -15.64 -35.45 7.52
#